data_AF-A0A9E3PMK5-F1
#
_entry.id   AF-A0A9E3PMK5-F1
#
_cell.length_a   1.000
_cell.length_b   1.000
_cell.length_c   1.000
_cell.angle_alpha   90.00
_cell.angle_beta   90.00
_cell.angle_gamma   90.00
#
_symmetry.space_group_name_H-M   'P 1'
#
loop_
_entity.id
_entity.type
_entity.pdbx_description
1 polymer ?
#
loop_
_entity_poly.entity_id
_entity_poly.type
_entity_poly.pdbx_seq_one_letter_code
_entity_poly.pdbx_strand_id
1 'polypeptide(L)'
;MDGKTLARLGAVVFVAIAVTATAIEMTRKDDRQNSPTAQTRTVTERDPLGAELARCSAMGEAGPRDPSCLRAWDENRKRFLGQSAPAPAPAPAGPATLFPNAPADAAPDDATPAIQAEPSRPEVR
;
A
#
# COMPACT_ATOMS: atom_id res chain seq x y z
N MET A 1 -41.82 -7.11 35.49
CA MET A 1 -41.24 -6.48 34.28
C MET A 1 -42.39 -6.17 33.33
N ASP A 2 -42.53 -4.91 32.91
CA ASP A 2 -43.59 -4.50 31.99
C ASP A 2 -43.42 -5.19 30.63
N GLY A 3 -44.26 -6.17 30.31
CA GLY A 3 -44.20 -6.89 29.02
C GLY A 3 -44.26 -5.95 27.80
N LYS A 4 -44.84 -4.75 27.98
CA LYS A 4 -44.87 -3.68 26.99
C LYS A 4 -43.48 -3.11 26.67
N THR A 5 -42.62 -2.95 27.68
CA THR A 5 -41.26 -2.41 27.47
C THR A 5 -40.37 -3.47 26.84
N LEU A 6 -40.53 -4.73 27.23
CA LEU A 6 -39.85 -5.87 26.61
C LEU A 6 -40.24 -6.04 25.13
N ALA A 7 -41.53 -5.92 24.80
CA ALA A 7 -42.00 -5.99 23.41
C ALA A 7 -41.44 -4.86 22.54
N ARG A 8 -41.38 -3.63 23.08
CA ARG A 8 -40.78 -2.48 22.38
C ARG A 8 -39.29 -2.69 22.15
N LEU A 9 -38.57 -3.19 23.16
CA LEU A 9 -37.14 -3.46 23.03
C LEU A 9 -36.87 -4.51 21.95
N GLY A 10 -37.64 -5.60 21.94
CA GLY A 10 -37.55 -6.62 20.90
C GLY A 10 -37.79 -6.08 19.48
N ALA A 11 -38.82 -5.23 19.32
CA ALA A 11 -39.13 -4.61 18.02
C ALA A 11 -38.00 -3.70 17.54
N VAL A 12 -37.41 -2.87 18.42
CA VAL A 12 -36.30 -1.99 18.06
C VAL A 12 -35.06 -2.78 17.66
N VAL A 13 -34.72 -3.83 18.40
CA VAL A 13 -33.58 -4.70 18.06
C VAL A 13 -33.80 -5.38 16.71
N PHE A 14 -35.00 -5.89 16.45
CA PHE A 14 -35.33 -6.52 15.17
C PHE A 14 -35.21 -5.54 13.99
N VAL A 15 -35.73 -4.32 14.14
CA VAL A 15 -35.62 -3.27 13.12
C VAL A 15 -34.16 -2.90 12.88
N ALA A 16 -33.35 -2.76 13.93
CA ALA A 16 -31.93 -2.48 13.81
C ALA A 16 -31.20 -3.59 13.02
N ILE A 17 -31.47 -4.86 13.34
CA ILE A 17 -30.90 -6.00 12.62
C ILE A 17 -31.32 -5.98 11.15
N ALA A 18 -32.60 -5.73 10.87
CA ALA A 18 -33.10 -5.67 9.49
C ALA A 18 -32.44 -4.55 8.67
N VAL A 19 -32.26 -3.37 9.26
CA VAL A 19 -31.57 -2.23 8.61
C VAL A 19 -30.09 -2.53 8.38
N THR A 20 -29.41 -3.15 9.33
CA THR A 20 -28.01 -3.55 9.13
C THR A 20 -27.88 -4.60 8.03
N ALA A 21 -28.80 -5.58 7.97
CA ALA A 21 -28.80 -6.60 6.93
C ALA A 21 -29.03 -6.00 5.54
N THR A 22 -29.99 -5.08 5.37
CA THR A 22 -30.23 -4.42 4.09
C THR A 22 -29.09 -3.50 3.67
N ALA A 23 -28.47 -2.78 4.61
CA ALA A 23 -27.28 -1.99 4.34
C ALA A 23 -26.13 -2.87 3.83
N ILE A 24 -25.88 -4.01 4.49
CA ILE A 24 -24.87 -4.98 4.04
C ILE A 24 -25.23 -5.52 2.67
N GLU A 25 -26.47 -5.92 2.41
CA GLU A 25 -26.86 -6.48 1.11
C GLU A 25 -26.70 -5.46 -0.03
N MET A 26 -26.99 -4.18 0.24
CA MET A 26 -26.85 -3.10 -0.72
C MET A 26 -25.37 -2.77 -1.00
N THR A 27 -24.54 -2.66 0.05
CA THR A 27 -23.07 -2.53 -0.09
C THR A 27 -22.48 -3.73 -0.80
N ARG A 28 -22.93 -4.94 -0.50
CA ARG A 28 -22.43 -6.18 -1.13
C ARG A 28 -22.84 -6.29 -2.59
N LYS A 29 -23.98 -5.71 -2.99
CA LYS A 29 -24.43 -5.62 -4.38
C LYS A 29 -23.56 -4.63 -5.15
N ASP A 30 -23.25 -3.49 -4.54
CA ASP A 30 -22.29 -2.51 -5.06
C ASP A 30 -20.89 -3.11 -5.20
N ASP A 31 -20.36 -3.75 -4.15
CA ASP A 31 -19.13 -4.54 -4.17
C ASP A 31 -19.16 -5.66 -5.21
N ARG A 32 -20.30 -6.35 -5.42
CA ARG A 32 -20.38 -7.40 -6.44
C ARG A 32 -20.31 -6.80 -7.84
N GLN A 33 -20.92 -5.64 -8.07
CA GLN A 33 -20.82 -4.90 -9.33
C GLN A 33 -19.44 -4.24 -9.52
N ASN A 34 -18.77 -3.88 -8.42
CA ASN A 34 -17.45 -3.29 -8.37
C ASN A 34 -16.37 -4.32 -7.96
N SER A 35 -16.64 -5.62 -8.17
CA SER A 35 -15.90 -6.73 -7.54
C SER A 35 -14.39 -6.57 -7.64
N PRO A 36 -13.70 -6.41 -6.49
CA PRO A 36 -12.26 -6.49 -6.44
C PRO A 36 -11.77 -7.78 -7.07
N THR A 37 -12.49 -8.90 -6.99
CA THR A 37 -12.07 -10.17 -7.61
C THR A 37 -11.98 -10.11 -9.15
N ALA A 38 -12.83 -9.34 -9.84
CA ALA A 38 -12.76 -9.16 -11.30
C ALA A 38 -11.66 -8.18 -11.72
N GLN A 39 -11.46 -7.12 -10.93
CA GLN A 39 -10.38 -6.15 -11.11
C GLN A 39 -9.02 -6.76 -10.73
N THR A 40 -8.91 -7.43 -9.59
CA THR A 40 -7.77 -8.24 -9.16
C THR A 40 -7.44 -9.32 -10.16
N ARG A 41 -8.41 -10.01 -10.79
CA ARG A 41 -8.10 -10.98 -11.86
C ARG A 41 -7.45 -10.30 -13.07
N THR A 42 -7.99 -9.18 -13.54
CA THR A 42 -7.44 -8.43 -14.69
C THR A 42 -6.13 -7.69 -14.38
N VAL A 43 -5.87 -7.36 -13.11
CA VAL A 43 -4.61 -6.80 -12.63
C VAL A 43 -3.57 -7.90 -12.39
N THR A 44 -3.96 -9.05 -11.85
CA THR A 44 -3.09 -10.24 -11.67
C THR A 44 -2.68 -10.83 -13.01
N GLU A 45 -3.59 -10.83 -14.00
CA GLU A 45 -3.29 -11.27 -15.36
C GLU A 45 -2.35 -10.29 -16.09
N ARG A 46 -2.34 -9.01 -15.69
CA ARG A 46 -1.36 -8.01 -16.18
C ARG A 46 -0.05 -7.99 -15.40
N ASP A 47 -0.08 -8.31 -14.11
CA ASP A 47 1.10 -8.26 -13.25
C ASP A 47 1.36 -9.62 -12.60
N PRO A 48 2.18 -10.48 -13.24
CA PRO A 48 2.57 -11.76 -12.65
C PRO A 48 3.23 -11.60 -11.28
N LEU A 49 3.84 -10.44 -11.01
CA LEU A 49 4.42 -10.11 -9.72
C LEU A 49 3.37 -10.02 -8.61
N GLY A 50 2.20 -9.42 -8.90
CA GLY A 50 1.07 -9.36 -7.98
C GLY A 50 0.54 -10.75 -7.60
N ALA A 51 0.51 -11.68 -8.55
CA ALA A 51 0.11 -13.07 -8.30
C ALA A 51 1.05 -13.77 -7.31
N GLU A 52 2.36 -13.57 -7.50
CA GLU A 52 3.39 -14.18 -6.66
C GLU A 52 3.40 -13.57 -5.24
N LEU A 53 3.24 -12.26 -5.13
CA LEU A 53 3.08 -11.58 -3.83
C LEU A 53 1.85 -12.06 -3.07
N ALA A 54 0.71 -12.26 -3.74
CA ALA A 54 -0.51 -12.77 -3.12
C ALA A 54 -0.33 -14.23 -2.63
N ARG A 55 0.39 -15.05 -3.40
CA ARG A 55 0.75 -16.41 -2.96
C ARG A 55 1.68 -16.36 -1.74
N CYS A 56 2.65 -15.45 -1.74
CA CYS A 56 3.60 -15.27 -0.64
C CYS A 56 2.94 -14.73 0.64
N SER A 57 1.96 -13.83 0.54
CA SER A 57 1.23 -13.31 1.70
C SER A 57 0.30 -14.37 2.30
N ALA A 58 -0.30 -15.24 1.49
CA ALA A 58 -1.12 -16.35 1.95
C ALA A 58 -0.32 -17.39 2.77
N MET A 59 0.99 -17.47 2.59
CA MET A 59 1.88 -18.34 3.38
C MET A 59 2.21 -17.77 4.77
N GLY A 60 1.89 -16.51 5.03
CA GLY A 60 2.10 -15.86 6.33
C GLY A 60 3.57 -15.93 6.77
N GLU A 61 3.81 -16.54 7.94
CA GLU A 61 5.13 -16.63 8.58
C GLU A 61 6.14 -17.48 7.80
N ALA A 62 5.67 -18.36 6.90
CA ALA A 62 6.55 -19.11 6.01
C ALA A 62 7.06 -18.27 4.82
N GLY A 63 6.34 -17.22 4.43
CA GLY A 63 6.69 -16.38 3.27
C GLY A 63 8.09 -15.76 3.35
N PRO A 64 8.50 -15.13 4.47
CA PRO A 64 9.84 -14.56 4.63
C PRO A 64 10.99 -15.58 4.63
N ARG A 65 10.69 -16.88 4.75
CA ARG A 65 11.71 -17.95 4.71
C ARG A 65 11.93 -18.50 3.30
N ASP A 66 11.06 -18.18 2.35
CA ASP A 66 11.16 -18.65 0.98
C ASP A 66 11.98 -17.65 0.12
N PRO A 67 13.07 -18.08 -0.52
CA PRO A 67 13.90 -17.19 -1.33
C PRO A 67 13.20 -16.65 -2.59
N SER A 68 12.19 -17.36 -3.12
CA SER A 68 11.37 -16.86 -4.23
C SER A 68 10.47 -15.70 -3.79
N CYS A 69 9.87 -15.81 -2.60
CA CYS A 69 9.05 -14.75 -2.03
C CYS A 69 9.84 -13.49 -1.68
N LEU A 70 11.05 -13.65 -1.14
CA LEU A 70 11.94 -12.52 -0.86
C LEU A 70 12.28 -11.74 -2.14
N ARG A 71 12.52 -12.45 -3.25
CA ARG A 71 12.81 -11.83 -4.55
C ARG A 71 11.61 -11.07 -5.10
N ALA A 72 10.42 -11.67 -5.05
CA ALA A 72 9.19 -11.01 -5.50
C ALA A 72 8.92 -9.73 -4.71
N TRP A 73 9.19 -9.74 -3.40
CA TRP A 73 9.06 -8.54 -2.56
C TRP A 73 10.05 -7.45 -2.97
N ASP A 74 11.33 -7.78 -3.14
CA ASP A 74 12.34 -6.80 -3.54
C ASP A 74 12.04 -6.17 -4.91
N GLU A 75 11.59 -6.96 -5.89
CA GLU A 75 11.18 -6.45 -7.20
C GLU A 75 9.97 -5.52 -7.10
N ASN A 76 8.98 -5.88 -6.28
CA ASN A 76 7.81 -5.03 -6.04
C ASN A 76 8.22 -3.69 -5.44
N ARG A 77 9.10 -3.73 -4.44
CA ARG A 77 9.65 -2.52 -3.80
C ARG A 77 10.36 -1.63 -4.82
N LYS A 78 11.21 -2.20 -5.68
CA LYS A 78 11.91 -1.45 -6.74
C LYS A 78 10.93 -0.77 -7.70
N ARG A 79 9.84 -1.46 -8.09
CA ARG A 79 8.79 -0.88 -8.94
C ARG A 79 8.07 0.27 -8.26
N PHE A 80 7.68 0.09 -7.00
CA PHE A 80 7.03 1.14 -6.20
C PHE A 80 7.92 2.36 -6.03
N LEU A 81 9.24 2.16 -5.88
CA LEU A 81 10.22 3.23 -5.78
C LEU A 81 10.62 3.83 -7.14
N GLY A 82 10.02 3.40 -8.25
CA GLY A 82 10.34 3.89 -9.60
C GLY A 82 11.71 3.46 -10.13
N GLN A 83 12.41 2.56 -9.42
CA GLN A 83 13.76 2.07 -9.76
C GLN A 83 13.75 1.08 -10.92
N SER A 84 12.57 0.66 -11.37
CA SER A 84 12.37 -0.28 -12.48
C SER A 84 12.14 0.40 -13.83
N ALA A 85 12.03 1.73 -13.88
CA ALA A 85 11.87 2.45 -15.14
C ALA A 85 13.19 2.43 -15.93
N PRO A 86 13.18 2.10 -17.24
CA PRO A 86 14.32 2.35 -18.10
C PRO A 86 14.69 3.83 -18.01
N ALA A 87 16.00 4.13 -17.94
CA ALA A 87 16.49 5.49 -17.97
C ALA A 87 15.81 6.26 -19.13
N PRO A 88 15.28 7.48 -18.90
CA PRO A 88 14.65 8.24 -19.96
C PRO A 88 15.65 8.39 -21.11
N ALA A 89 15.23 8.00 -22.32
CA ALA A 89 16.00 8.19 -23.53
C ALA A 89 16.43 9.67 -23.62
N PRO A 90 17.67 9.97 -24.07
CA PRO A 90 18.13 11.34 -24.21
C PRO A 90 17.14 12.10 -25.09
N ALA A 91 16.45 13.08 -24.50
CA ALA A 91 15.53 13.94 -25.23
C ALA A 91 16.31 14.71 -26.30
N PRO A 92 15.79 14.84 -27.53
CA PRO A 92 16.42 15.67 -28.54
C PRO A 92 16.53 17.11 -28.03
N ALA A 93 17.74 17.66 -28.09
CA ALA A 93 18.08 18.98 -27.58
C ALA A 93 17.23 20.07 -28.25
N GLY A 94 16.23 20.56 -27.54
CA GLY A 94 15.62 21.86 -27.84
C GLY A 94 16.58 22.99 -27.43
N PRO A 95 16.54 24.15 -28.11
CA PRO A 95 17.49 25.23 -27.85
C PRO A 95 17.38 25.71 -26.40
N ALA A 96 18.52 25.71 -25.72
CA ALA A 96 18.67 26.07 -24.32
C ALA A 96 18.16 27.49 -24.05
N THR A 97 17.11 27.61 -23.24
CA THR A 97 16.80 28.83 -22.50
C THR A 97 17.03 28.62 -21.01
N LEU A 98 18.09 29.30 -20.54
CA LEU A 98 18.34 29.80 -19.19
C LEU A 98 18.29 28.78 -18.03
N PHE A 99 19.23 27.82 -18.09
CA PHE A 99 19.89 27.11 -16.99
C PHE A 99 19.10 26.16 -16.06
N PRO A 100 19.03 24.85 -16.40
CA PRO A 100 18.69 23.80 -15.43
C PRO A 100 19.89 23.07 -14.79
N ASN A 101 21.11 23.15 -15.34
CA ASN A 101 22.30 22.48 -14.78
C ASN A 101 23.61 23.14 -15.26
N ALA A 102 24.39 23.72 -14.35
CA ALA A 102 25.80 24.02 -14.58
C ALA A 102 26.63 23.36 -13.46
N PRO A 103 27.52 22.39 -13.75
CA PRO A 103 28.45 21.85 -12.77
C PRO A 103 29.91 22.34 -12.96
N ALA A 104 30.63 22.30 -11.84
CA ALA A 104 32.08 22.35 -11.63
C ALA A 104 32.78 23.72 -11.71
N ASP A 105 32.98 24.37 -10.55
CA ASP A 105 34.30 24.37 -9.89
C ASP A 105 34.24 25.11 -8.54
N ALA A 106 34.34 24.36 -7.44
CA ALA A 106 34.98 24.75 -6.17
C ALA A 106 34.76 23.62 -5.13
N ALA A 107 35.74 22.73 -5.01
CA ALA A 107 36.05 22.09 -3.74
C ALA A 107 37.27 22.83 -3.13
N PRO A 108 37.63 22.67 -1.84
CA PRO A 108 36.98 21.89 -0.77
C PRO A 108 36.69 22.76 0.48
N ASP A 109 35.84 22.29 1.39
CA ASP A 109 36.16 22.15 2.82
C ASP A 109 34.91 21.87 3.66
N ASP A 110 35.02 20.79 4.43
CA ASP A 110 34.24 20.42 5.62
C ASP A 110 32.71 20.55 5.59
N ALA A 111 32.05 19.50 5.12
CA ALA A 111 30.74 19.13 5.64
C ALA A 111 30.59 17.61 5.64
N THR A 112 31.21 16.98 6.63
CA THR A 112 30.88 15.60 7.01
C THR A 112 29.38 15.52 7.34
N PRO A 113 28.55 14.75 6.63
CA PRO A 113 27.16 14.55 7.01
C PRO A 113 27.13 13.55 8.18
N ALA A 114 27.32 14.06 9.39
CA ALA A 114 27.08 13.30 10.60
C ALA A 114 25.56 13.13 10.77
N ILE A 115 25.02 11.99 10.33
CA ILE A 115 23.76 11.48 10.87
C ILE A 115 24.04 11.09 12.32
N GLN A 116 23.84 12.02 13.25
CA GLN A 116 23.80 11.69 14.67
C GLN A 116 22.44 11.09 14.97
N ALA A 117 22.39 9.75 14.99
CA ALA A 117 21.34 9.03 15.70
C ALA A 117 21.53 9.32 17.20
N GLU A 118 20.73 10.22 17.75
CA GLU A 118 20.69 10.48 19.18
C GLU A 118 20.16 9.21 19.89
N PRO A 119 20.95 8.54 20.75
CA PRO A 119 20.47 7.41 21.51
C PRO A 119 19.70 7.93 22.73
N SER A 120 18.39 7.71 22.74
CA SER A 120 17.53 7.97 23.89
C SER A 120 17.96 7.10 25.07
N ARG A 121 18.64 7.70 26.05
CA ARG A 121 18.97 7.06 27.33
C ARG A 121 17.80 7.30 28.30
N PRO A 122 17.21 6.24 28.89
CA PRO A 122 16.18 6.42 29.90
C PRO A 122 16.87 6.82 31.23
N GLU A 123 16.56 8.01 31.74
CA GLU A 123 16.97 8.41 33.09
C GLU A 123 16.02 7.73 34.09
N VAL A 124 16.60 6.83 34.89
CA VAL A 124 15.96 6.17 36.02
C VAL A 124 15.91 7.15 37.19
N ARG A 125 14.72 7.39 37.74
CA ARG A 125 14.53 7.86 39.11
C ARG A 125 13.43 7.04 39.77
#